data_AF-A0A0F9DVE1-F1
#
_entry.id   AF-A0A0F9DVE1-F1
#
_cell.length_a   1.000
_cell.length_b   1.000
_cell.length_c   1.000
_cell.angle_alpha   90.00
_cell.angle_beta   90.00
_cell.angle_gamma   90.00
#
_symmetry.space_group_name_H-M   'P 1'
#
loop_
_entity.id
_entity.type
_entity.pdbx_description
1 polymer ?
#
loop_
_entity_poly.entity_id
_entity_poly.type
_entity_poly.pdbx_seq_one_letter_code
_entity_poly.pdbx_strand_id
1 'polypeptide(L)'
;MAGNEQLYYIQDSRQMVGNCILWWCPDSKGYTTQIDEAGLYTKKEVEGMRSTDVGWPKEFVDAHVSKHVRRDRLRQADTVETVRGR
;
A
#
# COMPACT_ATOMS: atom_id res chain seq x y z
N MET A 1 25.79 0.94 -13.79
CA MET A 1 24.38 1.10 -14.20
C MET A 1 23.54 0.43 -13.13
N ALA A 2 23.00 1.17 -12.17
CA ALA A 2 22.01 0.61 -11.27
C ALA A 2 20.75 0.42 -12.12
N GLY A 3 20.48 -0.82 -12.55
CA GLY A 3 19.21 -1.11 -13.18
C GLY A 3 18.13 -0.81 -12.15
N ASN A 4 17.15 0.03 -12.49
CA ASN A 4 15.97 0.22 -11.66
C ASN A 4 15.32 -1.15 -11.47
N GLU A 5 15.51 -1.75 -10.30
CA GLU A 5 14.91 -3.04 -9.99
C GLU A 5 13.40 -2.84 -9.90
N GLN A 6 12.65 -3.53 -10.76
CA GLN A 6 11.21 -3.38 -10.81
C GLN A 6 10.60 -3.95 -9.52
N LEU A 7 9.87 -3.10 -8.79
CA LEU A 7 9.20 -3.46 -7.55
C LEU A 7 7.75 -3.85 -7.79
N TYR A 8 7.22 -4.68 -6.90
CA TYR A 8 5.89 -5.25 -6.97
C TYR A 8 5.19 -5.16 -5.61
N TYR A 9 3.87 -4.99 -5.66
CA TYR A 9 2.98 -5.28 -4.54
C TYR A 9 2.48 -6.72 -4.65
N ILE A 10 2.25 -7.39 -3.52
CA ILE A 10 1.68 -8.74 -3.50
C ILE A 10 0.24 -8.66 -3.00
N GLN A 11 -0.70 -9.10 -3.83
CA GLN A 11 -2.10 -9.26 -3.49
C GLN A 11 -2.35 -10.66 -2.90
N ASP A 12 -3.13 -10.75 -1.83
CA ASP A 12 -3.81 -11.99 -1.48
C ASP A 12 -5.14 -12.08 -2.25
N SER A 13 -5.22 -12.96 -3.25
CA SER A 13 -6.36 -13.07 -4.15
C SER A 13 -7.53 -13.88 -3.57
N ARG A 14 -7.39 -14.46 -2.37
CA ARG A 14 -8.43 -15.32 -1.77
C ARG A 14 -9.65 -14.54 -1.31
N GLN A 15 -9.49 -13.24 -1.06
CA GLN A 15 -10.51 -12.38 -0.49
C GLN A 15 -10.25 -10.91 -0.85
N MET A 16 -11.32 -10.11 -0.79
CA MET A 16 -11.27 -8.66 -0.95
C MET A 16 -12.21 -8.01 0.07
N VAL A 17 -11.91 -6.77 0.48
CA VAL A 17 -12.72 -6.03 1.46
C VAL A 17 -13.56 -5.01 0.71
N GLY A 18 -14.81 -5.37 0.42
CA GLY A 18 -15.66 -4.59 -0.49
C GLY A 18 -15.01 -4.53 -1.88
N ASN A 19 -14.63 -3.33 -2.32
CA ASN A 19 -13.91 -3.11 -3.58
C ASN A 19 -12.39 -2.94 -3.41
N CYS A 20 -11.85 -3.14 -2.20
CA CYS A 20 -10.43 -2.97 -1.92
C CYS A 20 -9.67 -4.30 -1.95
N ILE A 21 -8.54 -4.30 -2.66
CA ILE A 21 -7.58 -5.41 -2.68
C ILE A 21 -6.88 -5.52 -1.32
N LEU A 22 -6.60 -6.75 -0.89
CA LEU A 22 -5.74 -7.04 0.26
C LEU A 22 -4.29 -7.22 -0.20
N TRP A 23 -3.41 -6.37 0.32
CA TRP A 23 -1.99 -6.36 0.04
C TRP A 23 -1.21 -6.95 1.21
N TRP A 24 -0.10 -7.63 0.93
CA TRP A 24 0.84 -8.05 1.95
C TRP A 24 1.55 -6.83 2.56
N CYS A 25 1.62 -6.80 3.88
CA CYS A 25 2.45 -5.84 4.62
C CYS A 25 3.92 -6.30 4.64
N PRO A 26 4.88 -5.37 4.75
CA PRO A 26 6.28 -5.74 4.95
C PRO A 26 6.50 -6.49 6.28
N ASP A 27 7.61 -7.21 6.39
CA ASP A 27 8.04 -7.91 7.61
C ASP A 27 7.00 -8.90 8.20
N SER A 28 6.19 -9.52 7.34
CA SER A 28 5.13 -10.45 7.76
C SER A 28 4.09 -9.83 8.71
N LYS A 29 3.85 -8.51 8.62
CA LYS A 29 2.88 -7.77 9.46
C LYS A 29 1.41 -7.94 9.03
N GLY A 30 1.07 -9.05 8.37
CA GLY A 30 -0.28 -9.36 7.91
C GLY A 30 -0.64 -8.67 6.59
N TYR A 31 -1.89 -8.21 6.49
CA TYR A 31 -2.46 -7.66 5.26
C TYR A 31 -3.06 -6.26 5.51
N THR A 32 -3.05 -5.42 4.47
CA THR A 32 -3.64 -4.08 4.50
C THR A 32 -4.41 -3.80 3.21
N THR A 33 -5.39 -2.89 3.28
CA THR A 33 -6.04 -2.30 2.10
C THR A 33 -5.46 -0.92 1.76
N GLN A 34 -4.60 -0.37 2.62
CA GLN A 34 -3.93 0.91 2.40
C GLN A 34 -2.63 0.69 1.64
N ILE A 35 -2.53 1.18 0.41
CA ILE A 35 -1.35 0.94 -0.43
C ILE A 35 -0.05 1.52 0.16
N ASP A 36 -0.16 2.61 0.92
CA ASP A 36 0.98 3.27 1.57
C ASP A 36 1.58 2.43 2.71
N GLU A 37 0.85 1.43 3.21
CA GLU A 37 1.31 0.47 4.24
C GLU A 37 1.74 -0.88 3.64
N ALA A 38 1.51 -1.10 2.35
CA ALA A 38 1.82 -2.36 1.67
C ALA A 38 3.33 -2.51 1.43
N GLY A 39 3.79 -3.77 1.48
CA GLY A 39 5.19 -4.12 1.22
C GLY A 39 5.53 -4.01 -0.26
N LEU A 40 6.79 -3.67 -0.54
CA LEU A 40 7.37 -3.69 -1.87
C LEU A 40 8.36 -4.83 -1.98
N TYR A 41 8.20 -5.63 -3.03
CA TYR A 41 8.96 -6.85 -3.24
C TYR A 41 9.61 -6.85 -4.63
N THR A 42 10.73 -7.51 -4.74
CA THR A 42 11.43 -7.76 -5.99
C THR A 42 10.72 -8.83 -6.79
N LYS A 43 10.97 -8.88 -8.11
CA LYS A 43 10.41 -9.93 -8.97
C LYS A 43 10.72 -11.34 -8.48
N LYS A 44 11.94 -11.56 -7.98
CA LYS A 44 12.41 -12.84 -7.45
C LYS A 44 11.62 -13.29 -6.22
N GLU A 45 11.29 -12.36 -5.33
CA GLU A 45 10.49 -12.67 -4.14
C GLU A 45 9.07 -13.08 -4.51
N VAL A 46 8.48 -12.41 -5.51
CA VAL A 46 7.13 -12.74 -6.01
C VAL A 46 7.05 -14.11 -6.67
N GLU A 47 8.05 -14.49 -7.50
CA GLU A 47 8.05 -15.75 -8.26
C GLU A 47 8.00 -17.01 -7.38
N GLY A 48 8.41 -16.91 -6.11
CA GLY A 48 8.39 -18.01 -5.15
C GLY A 48 7.11 -18.13 -4.32
N MET A 49 6.12 -17.27 -4.54
CA MET A 49 4.92 -17.19 -3.70
C MET A 49 3.83 -18.19 -4.11
N ARG A 50 2.77 -18.28 -3.31
CA ARG A 50 1.65 -19.19 -3.57
C ARG A 50 0.88 -18.74 -4.80
N SER A 51 0.11 -19.63 -5.41
CA SER A 51 -0.75 -19.29 -6.55
C SER A 51 -1.80 -18.22 -6.24
N THR A 52 -2.11 -18.01 -4.96
CA THR A 52 -3.03 -16.97 -4.49
C THR A 52 -2.36 -15.63 -4.20
N ASP A 53 -1.03 -15.59 -4.22
CA ASP A 53 -0.23 -14.40 -3.92
C ASP A 53 0.20 -13.76 -5.25
N VAL A 54 -0.63 -12.84 -5.75
CA VAL A 54 -0.48 -12.27 -7.11
C VAL A 54 0.38 -11.02 -7.04
N GLY A 55 1.54 -11.05 -7.69
CA GLY A 55 2.42 -9.88 -7.80
C GLY A 55 1.98 -8.91 -8.88
N TRP A 56 1.90 -7.62 -8.53
CA TRP A 56 1.53 -6.53 -9.42
C TRP A 56 2.65 -5.49 -9.50
N PRO A 57 3.05 -5.02 -10.69
CA PRO A 57 4.08 -3.99 -10.81
C PRO A 57 3.69 -2.72 -10.04
N LYS A 58 4.62 -2.18 -9.26
CA LYS A 58 4.38 -0.99 -8.42
C LYS A 58 3.78 0.16 -9.22
N GLU A 59 4.41 0.51 -10.34
CA GLU A 59 3.98 1.64 -11.18
C GLU A 59 2.55 1.46 -11.71
N PHE A 60 2.19 0.21 -12.04
CA PHE A 60 0.83 -0.11 -12.49
C PHE A 60 -0.17 0.08 -11.36
N VAL A 61 0.11 -0.41 -10.15
CA VAL A 61 -0.80 -0.24 -9.01
C VAL A 61 -0.91 1.23 -8.62
N ASP A 62 0.22 1.94 -8.50
CA ASP A 62 0.25 3.36 -8.12
C ASP A 62 -0.60 4.22 -9.07
N ALA A 63 -0.60 3.93 -10.37
CA ALA A 63 -1.41 4.62 -11.36
C ALA A 63 -2.93 4.40 -11.21
N HIS A 64 -3.36 3.37 -10.48
CA HIS A 64 -4.76 3.00 -10.30
C HIS A 64 -5.25 3.17 -8.84
N VAL A 65 -4.39 3.63 -7.93
CA VAL A 65 -4.74 3.85 -6.53
C VAL A 65 -5.68 5.05 -6.39
N SER A 66 -6.72 4.88 -5.57
CA SER A 66 -7.54 5.98 -5.05
C SER A 66 -7.25 6.18 -3.57
N LYS A 67 -6.79 7.38 -3.16
CA LYS A 67 -6.51 7.70 -1.75
C LYS A 67 -7.72 8.33 -1.09
N HIS A 68 -8.19 7.73 0.00
CA HIS A 68 -9.33 8.22 0.77
C HIS A 68 -8.89 8.77 2.13
N VAL A 69 -9.51 9.86 2.56
CA VAL A 69 -9.31 10.41 3.91
C VAL A 69 -10.38 9.87 4.84
N ARG A 70 -9.94 9.19 5.90
CA ARG A 70 -10.84 8.65 6.92
C ARG A 70 -11.29 9.75 7.88
N ARG A 71 -12.59 10.04 7.92
CA ARG A 71 -13.19 11.05 8.83
C ARG A 71 -12.75 10.85 10.27
N ASP A 72 -12.72 9.61 10.76
CA ASP A 72 -12.38 9.28 12.14
C ASP A 72 -10.90 9.54 12.50
N ARG A 73 -10.03 9.70 11.48
CA ARG A 73 -8.64 10.13 11.65
C ARG A 73 -8.46 11.66 11.62
N LEU A 74 -9.51 12.43 11.29
CA LEU A 74 -9.46 13.89 11.32
C LEU A 74 -9.88 14.41 12.70
N ARG A 75 -8.99 15.12 13.39
CA ARG A 75 -9.30 15.89 14.60
C ARG A 75 -8.96 17.36 14.35
N GLN A 76 -9.94 18.25 14.52
CA GLN A 76 -9.76 19.69 14.30
C GLN A 76 -8.78 20.36 15.29
N ALA A 77 -8.47 19.71 16.41
CA ALA A 77 -7.51 20.23 17.39
C ALA A 77 -6.05 20.19 16.89
N ASP A 78 -5.75 19.43 15.84
CA ASP A 78 -4.39 19.31 15.29
C ASP A 78 -4.08 20.39 14.24
N THR A 79 -5.03 21.30 13.95
CA THR A 79 -4.91 22.30 12.87
C THR A 79 -4.56 23.71 13.35
N VAL A 80 -4.09 23.88 14.59
CA VAL A 80 -3.79 25.21 15.14
C VAL A 80 -2.45 25.23 15.89
N GLU A 81 -1.34 25.17 15.14
CA GLU A 81 -0.15 25.91 15.55
C GLU A 81 -0.35 27.39 15.19
N THR A 82 -0.72 28.16 16.20
CA THR A 82 -0.26 29.52 16.50
C THR A 82 0.22 30.37 15.31
N VAL A 83 -0.71 31.05 14.64
CA VAL A 83 -0.41 32.37 14.06
C VAL A 83 -1.07 33.43 14.96
N ARG A 84 -0.49 33.64 16.14
CA ARG A 84 -0.69 34.88 16.90
C ARG A 84 0.54 35.76 16.67
N GLY A 85 0.42 36.68 15.74
CA GLY A 85 1.48 37.62 15.42
C GLY A 85 1.04 38.80 14.56
N ARG A 86 0.13 39.63 15.09
CA ARG A 86 0.26 41.11 15.20
C ARG A 86 -1.03 41.73 15.70
#